data_AF-A0A8S9P768-F1
#
_entry.id   AF-A0A8S9P768-F1
#
_cell.length_a   1.000
_cell.length_b   1.000
_cell.length_c   1.000
_cell.angle_alpha   90.00
_cell.angle_beta   90.00
_cell.angle_gamma   90.00
#
_symmetry.space_group_name_H-M   'P 1'
#
loop_
_entity.id
_entity.type
_entity.pdbx_description
1 polymer ?
#
loop_
_entity_poly.entity_id
_entity_poly.type
_entity_poly.pdbx_seq_one_letter_code
_entity_poly.pdbx_strand_id
1 'polypeptide(L)'
;MSGDICIDGALYFGAAVGRSSMIVCFDVGSEKFSFINTNEDMRIQYPCLAGSLTLFNYKGKLGIRHQDSDNMFCEKELVLWVLEDAGNHKWCKHSYVLSPLGSDLVQYNRFIGMTSTGEVVLSNIGRTIRPFLPLLLQFAVGDF
;
A
#
# COMPACT_ATOMS: atom_id res chain seq x y z
N MET A 1 11.80 -5.69 1.47
CA MET A 1 11.14 -6.02 0.19
C MET A 1 11.06 -4.73 -0.58
N SER A 2 11.51 -4.76 -1.83
CA SER A 2 11.34 -3.67 -2.79
C SER A 2 9.85 -3.35 -2.92
N GLY A 3 9.50 -2.08 -3.11
CA GLY A 3 8.12 -1.58 -3.10
C GLY A 3 7.35 -1.89 -4.38
N ASP A 4 7.64 -3.02 -5.03
CA ASP A 4 7.05 -3.49 -6.27
C ASP A 4 6.07 -4.65 -6.01
N ILE A 5 5.11 -4.82 -6.92
CA ILE A 5 4.13 -5.92 -6.85
C ILE A 5 3.73 -6.38 -8.25
N CYS A 6 3.53 -7.69 -8.41
CA CYS A 6 2.93 -8.26 -9.61
C CYS A 6 1.48 -8.64 -9.34
N ILE A 7 0.56 -8.16 -10.18
CA ILE A 7 -0.88 -8.45 -10.11
C ILE A 7 -1.33 -8.83 -11.51
N ASP A 8 -1.85 -10.04 -11.67
CA ASP A 8 -2.42 -10.54 -12.93
C ASP A 8 -1.53 -10.34 -14.17
N GLY A 9 -0.22 -10.60 -14.03
CA GLY A 9 0.74 -10.47 -15.12
C GLY A 9 1.21 -9.03 -15.40
N ALA A 10 0.79 -8.05 -14.61
CA ALA A 10 1.31 -6.69 -14.63
C ALA A 10 2.22 -6.42 -13.42
N LEU A 11 3.45 -5.98 -13.66
CA LEU A 11 4.40 -5.55 -12.64
C LEU A 11 4.26 -4.05 -12.39
N TYR A 12 4.03 -3.68 -11.13
CA TYR A 12 3.88 -2.30 -10.67
C TYR A 12 5.04 -1.91 -9.76
N PHE A 13 5.60 -0.72 -9.98
CA PHE A 13 6.61 -0.16 -9.11
C PHE A 13 6.59 1.37 -9.15
N GLY A 14 7.00 1.99 -8.04
CA GLY A 14 7.13 3.45 -7.95
C GLY A 14 8.31 3.97 -8.76
N ALA A 15 8.13 5.10 -9.43
CA ALA A 15 9.18 5.88 -10.07
C ALA A 15 9.04 7.36 -9.74
N ALA A 16 10.16 8.09 -9.81
CA ALA A 16 10.19 9.53 -9.64
C ALA A 16 10.80 10.19 -10.87
N VAL A 17 10.13 11.22 -11.38
CA VAL A 17 10.61 12.06 -12.48
C VAL A 17 10.61 13.50 -12.00
N GLY A 18 11.81 14.05 -11.77
CA GLY A 18 11.96 15.38 -11.17
C GLY A 18 11.37 15.42 -9.76
N ARG A 19 10.30 16.20 -9.58
CA ARG A 19 9.58 16.34 -8.30
C ARG A 19 8.27 15.56 -8.26
N SER A 20 7.94 14.83 -9.33
CA SER A 20 6.68 14.10 -9.45
C SER A 20 6.91 12.61 -9.19
N SER A 21 5.97 12.00 -8.48
CA SER A 21 5.90 10.55 -8.26
C SER A 21 4.89 9.94 -9.22
N MET A 22 5.18 8.75 -9.73
CA MET A 22 4.23 7.96 -10.52
C MET A 22 4.41 6.48 -10.27
N ILE A 23 3.40 5.69 -10.64
CA ILE A 23 3.51 4.24 -10.70
C ILE A 23 3.78 3.85 -12.15
N VAL A 24 4.81 3.05 -12.36
CA VAL A 24 5.07 2.37 -13.62
C VAL A 24 4.35 1.04 -13.59
N CYS A 25 3.64 0.72 -14.68
CA CYS A 25 3.02 -0.58 -14.93
C CYS A 25 3.72 -1.20 -16.14
N PHE A 26 4.28 -2.38 -15.96
CA PHE A 26 4.85 -3.18 -17.04
C PHE A 26 4.00 -4.43 -17.23
N ASP A 27 3.30 -4.48 -18.36
CA ASP A 27 2.52 -5.66 -18.76
C ASP A 27 3.48 -6.73 -19.29
N VAL A 28 3.59 -7.85 -18.58
CA VAL A 28 4.57 -8.91 -18.87
C VAL A 28 4.21 -9.67 -20.15
N GLY A 29 2.91 -9.76 -20.49
CA GLY A 29 2.45 -10.50 -21.67
C GLY A 29 2.69 -9.78 -22.99
N SER A 30 2.50 -8.47 -23.01
CA SER A 30 2.68 -7.60 -24.17
C SER A 30 4.00 -6.85 -24.18
N GLU A 31 4.77 -6.93 -23.09
CA GLU A 31 6.04 -6.24 -22.87
C GLU A 31 5.94 -4.72 -23.00
N LYS A 32 4.82 -4.14 -22.57
CA LYS A 32 4.53 -2.71 -22.70
C LYS A 32 4.51 -2.00 -21.37
N PHE A 33 5.01 -0.77 -21.39
CA PHE A 33 4.93 0.15 -20.26
C PHE A 33 3.72 1.07 -20.37
N SER A 34 3.08 1.29 -19.24
CA SER A 34 2.13 2.36 -19.00
C SER A 34 2.46 3.06 -17.69
N PHE A 35 1.91 4.25 -17.50
CA PHE A 35 2.27 5.13 -16.38
C PHE A 35 0.99 5.65 -15.73
N ILE A 36 0.91 5.52 -14.41
CA ILE A 36 -0.25 5.91 -13.61
C ILE A 36 0.18 7.04 -12.69
N ASN A 37 -0.49 8.18 -12.82
CA ASN A 37 -0.24 9.31 -11.94
C ASN A 37 -0.86 9.05 -10.57
N THR A 38 -0.11 9.40 -9.52
CA THR A 38 -0.64 9.42 -8.15
C THR A 38 -1.40 10.73 -7.92
N ASN A 39 -2.48 10.70 -7.16
CA ASN A 39 -3.26 11.91 -6.83
C ASN A 39 -2.39 12.91 -6.02
N GLU A 40 -2.64 14.21 -6.15
CA GLU A 40 -1.99 15.25 -5.35
C GLU A 40 -2.19 15.00 -3.85
N ASP A 41 -3.36 14.51 -3.44
CA ASP A 41 -3.66 14.15 -2.05
C ASP A 41 -2.81 12.99 -1.51
N MET A 42 -2.16 12.23 -2.40
CA MET A 42 -1.28 11.14 -1.99
C MET A 42 0.11 11.63 -1.58
N ARG A 43 0.43 12.94 -1.73
CA ARG A 43 1.77 13.57 -1.61
C ARG A 43 2.82 12.62 -1.06
N ILE A 44 3.36 11.80 -1.96
CA ILE A 44 4.41 10.87 -1.61
C ILE A 44 5.66 11.73 -1.51
N GLN A 45 5.95 12.24 -0.31
CA GLN A 45 7.00 13.25 -0.16
C GLN A 45 8.36 12.70 -0.63
N TYR A 46 8.54 11.37 -0.66
CA TYR A 46 9.75 10.72 -1.15
C TYR A 46 9.48 9.29 -1.68
N PRO A 47 9.01 9.10 -2.92
CA PRO A 47 8.75 7.77 -3.49
C PRO A 47 10.05 6.93 -3.63
N CYS A 48 11.21 7.60 -3.69
CA CYS A 48 12.52 6.99 -3.86
C CYS A 48 13.14 6.49 -2.54
N LEU A 49 12.59 6.90 -1.39
CA LEU A 49 13.06 6.39 -0.11
C LEU A 49 12.40 5.03 0.11
N ALA A 50 13.19 3.99 -0.09
CA ALA A 50 12.83 2.60 0.19
C ALA A 50 12.10 2.50 1.54
N GLY A 51 10.79 2.26 1.50
CA GLY A 51 9.94 2.09 2.69
C GLY A 51 8.77 3.05 2.86
N SER A 52 8.65 4.13 2.07
CA SER A 52 7.54 5.09 2.20
C SER A 52 6.25 4.67 1.48
N LEU A 53 6.36 3.84 0.44
CA LEU A 53 5.24 3.44 -0.40
C LEU A 53 5.10 1.92 -0.42
N THR A 54 4.00 1.41 0.15
CA THR A 54 3.69 -0.02 0.10
C THR A 54 2.60 -0.26 -0.94
N LEU A 55 2.98 -0.87 -2.05
CA LEU A 55 2.04 -1.41 -3.04
C LEU A 55 1.47 -2.73 -2.53
N PHE A 56 0.18 -2.97 -2.76
CA PHE A 56 -0.49 -4.21 -2.38
C PHE A 56 -1.59 -4.60 -3.35
N ASN A 57 -2.01 -5.86 -3.32
CA ASN A 57 -3.12 -6.37 -4.12
C ASN A 57 -4.42 -6.24 -3.34
N TYR A 58 -5.34 -5.40 -3.81
CA TYR A 58 -6.69 -5.26 -3.30
C TYR A 58 -7.67 -5.96 -4.24
N LYS A 59 -7.97 -7.23 -3.97
CA LYS A 59 -8.96 -8.02 -4.73
C LYS A 59 -8.77 -7.94 -6.26
N GLY A 60 -7.52 -8.02 -6.71
CA GLY A 60 -7.13 -7.93 -8.13
C GLY A 60 -6.80 -6.52 -8.62
N LYS A 61 -6.96 -5.49 -7.79
CA LYS A 61 -6.62 -4.10 -8.11
C LYS A 61 -5.34 -3.66 -7.41
N LEU A 62 -4.64 -2.70 -8.00
CA LEU A 62 -3.48 -2.09 -7.37
C LEU A 62 -3.91 -1.20 -6.19
N GLY A 63 -3.32 -1.44 -5.02
CA GLY A 63 -3.49 -0.63 -3.83
C GLY A 63 -2.20 0.05 -3.39
N ILE A 64 -2.31 1.22 -2.76
CA ILE A 64 -1.22 1.98 -2.12
C ILE A 64 -1.60 2.26 -0.67
N ARG A 65 -0.76 1.87 0.29
CA ARG A 65 -0.86 2.39 1.66
C ARG A 65 -0.24 3.79 1.67
N HIS A 66 -1.05 4.78 2.06
CA HIS A 66 -0.54 6.11 2.34
C HIS A 66 -0.01 6.15 3.77
N GLN A 67 1.23 6.64 3.95
CA GLN A 67 1.82 6.86 5.27
C GLN A 67 2.15 8.34 5.40
N ASP A 68 1.48 9.00 6.34
CA ASP A 68 1.74 10.40 6.65
C ASP A 68 3.09 10.51 7.39
N SER A 69 4.05 11.19 6.75
CA SER A 69 5.38 11.40 7.31
C SER A 69 5.37 12.27 8.56
N ASP A 70 4.37 13.14 8.71
CA ASP A 70 4.30 14.10 9.81
C ASP A 70 3.72 13.46 11.09
N ASN A 71 2.98 12.35 10.94
CA ASN A 71 2.29 11.66 12.04
C ASN A 71 2.78 10.22 12.26
N MET A 72 4.03 9.92 11.90
CA MET A 72 4.61 8.58 11.96
C MET A 72 4.54 7.90 13.35
N PHE A 73 4.34 8.68 14.42
CA PHE A 73 4.27 8.20 15.81
C PHE A 73 2.85 8.13 16.40
N CYS A 74 1.81 8.49 15.65
CA CYS A 74 0.41 8.42 16.11
C CYS A 74 -0.55 8.30 14.93
N GLU A 75 -0.54 7.14 14.25
CA GLU A 75 -1.45 6.86 13.13
C GLU A 75 -2.83 6.46 13.69
N LYS A 76 -3.78 7.39 13.68
CA LYS A 76 -5.16 7.14 14.14
C LYS A 76 -6.07 6.55 13.06
N GLU A 77 -5.62 6.59 11.81
CA GLU A 77 -6.39 6.20 10.65
C GLU A 77 -5.48 5.47 9.67
N LEU A 78 -5.91 4.29 9.22
CA LEU A 78 -5.27 3.59 8.12
C LEU A 78 -5.89 4.08 6.81
N VAL A 79 -5.08 4.73 5.97
CA VAL A 79 -5.50 5.26 4.68
C VAL A 79 -4.94 4.41 3.54
N LEU A 80 -5.84 3.84 2.75
CA LEU A 80 -5.54 3.02 1.59
C LEU A 80 -6.11 3.67 0.33
N TRP A 81 -5.38 3.59 -0.78
CA TRP A 81 -5.85 4.04 -2.07
C TRP A 81 -5.89 2.87 -3.04
N VAL A 82 -7.01 2.70 -3.75
CA VAL A 82 -7.21 1.60 -4.71
C VAL A 82 -7.39 2.18 -6.11
N LEU A 83 -6.67 1.62 -7.08
CA LEU A 83 -6.78 2.02 -8.48
C LEU A 83 -8.07 1.46 -9.07
N GLU A 84 -9.03 2.34 -9.35
CA GLU A 84 -10.32 1.98 -9.94
C GLU A 84 -10.28 1.97 -11.46
N ASP A 85 -9.53 2.89 -12.05
CA ASP A 85 -9.37 3.00 -13.50
C ASP A 85 -7.94 3.41 -13.83
N ALA A 86 -7.16 2.48 -14.37
CA ALA A 86 -5.77 2.71 -14.76
C ALA A 86 -5.65 3.66 -15.95
N GLY A 87 -6.59 3.64 -16.90
CA GLY A 87 -6.54 4.47 -18.11
C GLY A 87 -6.87 5.94 -17.82
N ASN A 88 -7.78 6.19 -16.86
CA ASN A 88 -8.13 7.53 -16.42
C ASN A 88 -7.41 7.97 -15.13
N HIS A 89 -6.48 7.16 -14.62
CA HIS A 89 -5.67 7.42 -13.42
C HIS A 89 -6.55 7.71 -12.19
N LYS A 90 -7.69 7.02 -12.08
CA LYS A 90 -8.69 7.24 -11.05
C LYS A 90 -8.44 6.35 -9.84
N TRP A 91 -8.34 6.99 -8.68
CA TRP A 91 -8.12 6.33 -7.39
C TRP A 91 -9.32 6.51 -6.46
N CYS A 92 -9.62 5.48 -5.68
CA CYS A 92 -10.58 5.53 -4.58
C CYS A 92 -9.85 5.53 -3.24
N LYS A 93 -10.22 6.44 -2.34
CA LYS A 93 -9.68 6.50 -0.97
C LYS A 93 -10.55 5.64 -0.05
N HIS A 94 -9.91 4.74 0.69
CA HIS A 94 -10.48 4.01 1.81
C HIS A 94 -9.80 4.46 3.11
N SER A 95 -10.62 4.81 4.09
CA SER A 95 -10.18 5.40 5.36
C SER A 95 -10.75 4.57 6.50
N TYR A 96 -9.87 4.03 7.35
CA TYR A 96 -10.27 3.19 8.47
C TYR A 96 -9.79 3.79 9.79
N VAL A 97 -10.74 4.23 10.61
CA VAL A 97 -10.43 4.72 11.96
C VAL A 97 -9.95 3.55 12.82
N LEU A 98 -8.76 3.69 13.39
CA LEU A 98 -8.14 2.66 14.21
C LEU A 98 -8.55 2.83 15.67
N SER A 99 -8.85 1.70 16.34
CA SER A 99 -8.90 1.67 17.80
C SER A 99 -7.50 1.92 18.38
N PRO A 100 -7.37 2.22 19.68
CA PRO A 100 -6.04 2.38 20.30
C PRO A 100 -5.11 1.17 20.04
N LEU A 101 -5.64 -0.05 20.17
CA LEU A 101 -4.89 -1.27 19.84
C LEU A 101 -4.53 -1.37 18.36
N GLY A 102 -5.44 -0.98 17.45
CA GLY A 102 -5.17 -0.95 16.02
C GLY A 102 -4.08 0.06 15.65
N SER A 103 -4.08 1.23 16.30
CA SER A 103 -3.08 2.27 16.15
C SER A 103 -1.69 1.77 16.58
N ASP A 104 -1.59 1.15 17.75
CA ASP A 104 -0.34 0.54 18.22
C ASP A 104 0.16 -0.53 17.24
N LEU A 105 -0.72 -1.41 16.76
CA LEU A 105 -0.33 -2.47 15.82
C LEU A 105 0.21 -1.90 14.50
N VAL A 106 -0.46 -0.91 13.93
CA VAL A 106 -0.02 -0.28 12.67
C VAL A 106 1.26 0.56 12.87
N GLN A 107 1.46 1.11 14.07
CA GLN A 107 2.66 1.87 14.43
C GLN A 107 3.91 0.99 14.58
N TYR A 108 3.80 -0.15 15.27
CA TYR A 108 4.94 -1.01 15.58
C TYR A 108 5.20 -2.12 14.56
N ASN A 109 4.32 -2.26 13.56
CA ASN A 109 4.44 -3.26 12.51
C ASN A 109 4.44 -2.60 11.13
N ARG A 110 5.13 -3.24 10.18
CA ARG A 110 5.12 -2.82 8.78
C ARG A 110 3.94 -3.48 8.09
N PHE A 111 3.06 -2.67 7.51
CA PHE A 111 2.04 -3.13 6.56
C PHE A 111 2.73 -3.78 5.35
N ILE A 112 2.28 -4.97 4.97
CA ILE A 112 2.81 -5.70 3.81
C ILE A 112 1.72 -6.03 2.77
N GLY A 113 0.45 -5.83 3.10
CA GLY A 113 -0.64 -5.99 2.14
C GLY A 113 -1.95 -6.41 2.77
N MET A 114 -2.81 -7.04 1.95
CA MET A 114 -4.10 -7.58 2.36
C MET A 114 -4.30 -8.99 1.81
N THR A 115 -5.10 -9.79 2.49
CA THR A 115 -5.58 -11.09 2.00
C THR A 115 -6.72 -10.91 0.99
N SER A 116 -7.09 -11.97 0.29
CA SER A 116 -8.25 -11.97 -0.63
C SER A 116 -9.59 -11.69 0.08
N THR A 117 -9.69 -12.02 1.36
CA THR A 117 -10.85 -11.75 2.23
C THR A 117 -10.89 -10.31 2.72
N GLY A 118 -9.84 -9.53 2.50
CA GLY A 118 -9.75 -8.13 2.92
C GLY A 118 -9.11 -7.93 4.30
N GLU A 119 -8.44 -8.94 4.85
CA GLU A 119 -7.73 -8.83 6.13
C GLU A 119 -6.37 -8.17 5.92
N VAL A 120 -6.02 -7.24 6.80
CA VAL A 120 -4.74 -6.52 6.74
C VAL A 120 -3.61 -7.41 7.25
N VAL A 121 -2.51 -7.47 6.50
CA VAL A 121 -1.32 -8.24 6.85
C VAL A 121 -0.19 -7.31 7.28
N LEU A 122 0.30 -7.54 8.50
CA LEU A 122 1.37 -6.79 9.11
C LEU A 122 2.58 -7.70 9.40
N SER A 123 3.78 -7.11 9.42
CA SER A 123 5.04 -7.78 9.76
C SER A 123 5.76 -7.04 10.89
N ASN A 124 6.29 -7.80 11.85
CA ASN A 124 6.98 -7.22 13.00
C ASN A 124 8.31 -6.56 12.58
N ILE A 125 8.57 -5.35 13.07
CA ILE A 125 9.79 -4.58 12.76
C ILE A 125 10.96 -4.97 13.70
N GLY A 126 10.70 -5.77 14.75
CA GLY A 126 11.65 -6.23 15.76
C GLY A 126 12.65 -7.26 15.27
N ARG A 127 13.94 -7.01 15.55
CA ARG A 127 15.05 -7.94 15.33
C ARG A 127 14.96 -9.14 16.32
N THR A 128 15.11 -10.34 15.76
CA THR A 128 15.52 -11.64 16.35
C THR A 128 14.52 -12.59 17.04
N ILE A 129 14.45 -13.79 16.43
CA ILE A 129 14.11 -15.15 16.90
C ILE A 129 12.62 -15.46 17.19
N ARG A 130 11.84 -15.65 16.13
CA ARG A 130 11.19 -16.94 15.79
C ARG A 130 10.51 -16.83 14.41
N PRO A 131 10.62 -17.84 13.54
CA PRO A 131 10.05 -17.77 12.21
C PRO A 131 8.55 -18.09 12.24
N PHE A 132 7.79 -17.27 11.51
CA PHE A 132 6.44 -17.49 10.98
C PHE A 132 5.28 -17.63 11.97
N LEU A 133 4.64 -16.50 12.29
CA LEU A 133 3.18 -16.39 12.20
C LEU A 133 2.87 -15.01 11.62
N PRO A 134 2.27 -14.90 10.41
CA PRO A 134 1.59 -13.67 10.04
C PRO A 134 0.49 -13.43 11.09
N LEU A 135 0.52 -12.28 11.76
CA LEU A 135 -0.61 -11.84 12.57
C LEU A 135 -1.73 -11.50 11.59
N LEU A 136 -2.64 -12.46 11.35
CA LEU A 136 -3.89 -12.19 10.66
C LEU A 136 -4.75 -11.31 11.58
N LEU A 137 -4.94 -10.06 11.19
CA LEU A 137 -5.98 -9.22 11.77
C LEU A 137 -7.26 -9.42 10.98
N GLN A 138 -8.23 -10.08 11.59
CA GLN A 138 -9.58 -10.16 11.07
C GLN A 138 -10.29 -8.83 11.32
N PHE A 139 -10.09 -7.86 10.42
CA PHE A 139 -11.01 -6.73 10.34
C PHE A 139 -12.20 -7.20 9.53
N ALA A 140 -13.34 -7.42 10.19
CA ALA A 140 -14.61 -7.56 9.50
C ALA A 140 -14.90 -6.23 8.80
N VAL A 141 -14.65 -6.16 7.49
CA VAL A 141 -15.25 -5.13 6.63
C VAL A 141 -16.73 -5.49 6.56
N GLY A 142 -17.49 -5.01 7.55
CA GLY A 142 -18.93 -4.98 7.46
C GLY A 142 -19.33 -4.02 6.36
N ASP A 143 -20.19 -4.49 5.45
CA ASP A 143 -20.87 -3.65 4.47
C ASP A 143 -21.56 -2.47 5.19
N PHE A 144 -21.14 -1.24 4.86
CA PHE A 144 -21.86 -0.01 5.13
C PHE A 144 -21.69 0.94 3.94
#